data_AF-A0AAV9Y164-F1
#
_entry.id   AF-A0AAV9Y164-F1
#
_cell.length_a   1.000
_cell.length_b   1.000
_cell.length_c   1.000
_cell.angle_alpha   90.00
_cell.angle_beta   90.00
_cell.angle_gamma   90.00
#
_symmetry.space_group_name_H-M   'P 1'
#
loop_
_entity.id
_entity.type
_entity.pdbx_description
1 polymer ?
#
loop_
_entity_poly.entity_id
_entity_poly.type
_entity_poly.pdbx_seq_one_letter_code
_entity_poly.pdbx_strand_id
1 'polypeptide(L)'
;MLSELNISNSSRILLYLSEIDKSEYLIDYVDFSNNEEFTDEFLFIKEENTLIISSKFKEALLVEIYEFIRKHCPDSKDTDYDSKFGSIRTQTILYRFSIVIPLKEAILWDLLTLLMLIEGISPIIWEKKNFIFNTFKMEYNRNYLRFILYEIKLIRATLNTVCKSGDIWNFLETITYEYFKVCGIIGNEKEPKEECILNFHDEFIQKQLNIHDNNYYCWSFVNWIIFTLIPSIGKLKCDGEFQYSENYLNISTKWVIRLLLTQPFNFGGYNTLVNIIECRIKSYVKNNYKTDELIKIAYSKEIMDLLEKIIEAFKESPRNCIPVILHFRYCLFILISSYIRDKEYEILLENEVNWIKEINLSQVTGKKDVMEIKEHIEFLEKELTRYINNIDNYSNIINKLSTIRNNLIDS
;
A
#
# COMPACT_ATOMS: atom_id res chain seq x y z
N MET A 1 46.49 16.96 -8.07
CA MET A 1 45.55 17.41 -7.01
C MET A 1 44.11 16.89 -7.18
N LEU A 2 43.78 16.16 -8.25
CA LEU A 2 42.65 15.21 -8.33
C LEU A 2 43.09 13.75 -8.12
N SER A 3 44.38 13.54 -7.85
CA SER A 3 45.06 12.24 -7.77
C SER A 3 45.08 11.62 -6.37
N GLU A 4 44.40 12.23 -5.40
CA GLU A 4 44.25 11.71 -4.01
C GLU A 4 42.80 11.36 -3.66
N LEU A 5 41.87 11.56 -4.59
CA LEU A 5 40.65 10.75 -4.59
C LEU A 5 41.08 9.40 -5.14
N ASN A 6 41.34 8.43 -4.26
CA ASN A 6 41.08 7.04 -4.62
C ASN A 6 39.62 7.05 -5.09
N ILE A 7 39.38 7.17 -6.40
CA ILE A 7 38.03 7.21 -6.95
C ILE A 7 37.52 5.80 -6.75
N SER A 8 36.85 5.64 -5.62
CA SER A 8 36.25 4.41 -5.19
C SER A 8 35.28 3.96 -6.28
N ASN A 9 35.09 2.66 -6.45
CA ASN A 9 34.25 2.07 -7.52
C ASN A 9 32.86 2.71 -7.55
N SER A 10 32.30 3.06 -6.37
CA SER A 10 31.04 3.79 -6.27
C SER A 10 31.11 5.21 -6.84
N SER A 11 32.19 5.94 -6.56
CA SER A 11 32.40 7.29 -7.10
C SER A 11 32.48 7.28 -8.64
N ARG A 12 33.07 6.24 -9.23
CA ARG A 12 33.15 6.08 -10.70
C ARG A 12 31.76 5.92 -11.31
N ILE A 13 30.91 5.07 -10.73
CA ILE A 13 29.53 4.91 -11.19
C ILE A 13 28.74 6.20 -10.97
N LEU A 14 28.79 6.79 -9.78
CA LEU A 14 28.04 7.99 -9.45
C LEU A 14 28.40 9.14 -10.42
N LEU A 15 29.68 9.38 -10.67
CA LEU A 15 30.13 10.38 -11.65
C LEU A 15 29.61 10.08 -13.06
N TYR A 16 29.68 8.81 -13.49
CA TYR A 16 29.17 8.39 -14.79
C TYR A 16 27.65 8.62 -14.93
N LEU A 17 26.87 8.24 -13.92
CA LEU A 17 25.43 8.50 -13.88
C LEU A 17 25.13 10.00 -13.89
N SER A 18 25.92 10.79 -13.17
CA SER A 18 25.86 12.25 -13.21
C SER A 18 26.20 12.84 -14.57
N GLU A 19 26.96 12.17 -15.43
CA GLU A 19 27.22 12.68 -16.78
C GLU A 19 26.07 12.36 -17.74
N ILE A 20 25.47 11.18 -17.60
CA ILE A 20 24.35 10.71 -18.43
C ILE A 20 23.04 11.45 -18.13
N ASP A 21 22.75 11.74 -16.85
CA ASP A 21 21.53 12.44 -16.42
C ASP A 21 21.46 13.92 -16.92
N LYS A 22 22.39 14.36 -17.79
CA LYS A 22 22.27 15.64 -18.53
C LYS A 22 21.11 15.62 -19.52
N SER A 23 20.43 14.50 -19.66
CA SER A 23 19.48 14.23 -20.72
C SER A 23 18.11 13.70 -20.26
N GLU A 24 17.74 13.90 -18.98
CA GLU A 24 16.41 13.59 -18.39
C GLU A 24 16.07 12.09 -18.20
N TYR A 25 17.04 11.17 -18.36
CA TYR A 25 16.79 9.73 -18.19
C TYR A 25 16.91 9.31 -16.72
N LEU A 26 15.81 8.79 -16.15
CA LEU A 26 15.84 8.06 -14.89
C LEU A 26 16.31 6.63 -15.20
N ILE A 27 17.25 6.11 -14.41
CA ILE A 27 17.67 4.71 -14.54
C ILE A 27 16.58 3.87 -13.91
N ASP A 28 15.84 3.14 -14.75
CA ASP A 28 14.74 2.31 -14.30
C ASP A 28 15.22 0.95 -13.79
N TYR A 29 16.39 0.49 -14.24
CA TYR A 29 16.90 -0.86 -13.95
C TYR A 29 18.43 -0.94 -13.88
N VAL A 30 18.93 -1.84 -13.03
CA VAL A 30 20.32 -2.29 -13.02
C VAL A 30 20.35 -3.78 -13.28
N ASP A 31 20.98 -4.19 -14.38
CA ASP A 31 21.11 -5.61 -14.76
C ASP A 31 22.51 -6.13 -14.43
N PHE A 32 22.57 -7.41 -14.05
CA PHE A 32 23.81 -8.10 -13.71
C PHE A 32 24.08 -9.19 -14.73
N SER A 33 25.04 -8.95 -15.63
CA SER A 33 25.43 -9.95 -16.62
C SER A 33 26.56 -10.83 -16.07
N ASN A 34 26.39 -12.14 -16.20
CA ASN A 34 27.47 -13.13 -16.03
C ASN A 34 28.25 -13.35 -17.34
N ASN A 35 27.98 -12.55 -18.38
CA ASN A 35 28.63 -12.73 -19.67
C ASN A 35 30.10 -12.30 -19.60
N GLU A 36 30.99 -13.28 -19.74
CA GLU A 36 32.45 -13.07 -19.81
C GLU A 36 32.88 -12.21 -21.02
N GLU A 37 31.98 -11.97 -22.00
CA GLU A 37 32.23 -11.08 -23.14
C GLU A 37 32.16 -9.59 -22.79
N PHE A 38 31.59 -9.22 -21.64
CA PHE A 38 31.59 -7.84 -21.16
C PHE A 38 32.95 -7.53 -20.54
N THR A 39 33.84 -6.88 -21.32
CA THR A 39 35.17 -6.48 -20.84
C THR A 39 35.15 -5.28 -19.90
N ASP A 40 34.03 -4.55 -19.84
CA ASP A 40 33.87 -3.36 -19.01
C ASP A 40 33.24 -3.68 -17.65
N GLU A 41 33.69 -2.97 -16.61
CA GLU A 41 33.17 -3.09 -15.25
C GLU A 41 31.65 -2.76 -15.16
N PHE A 42 31.19 -1.79 -15.96
CA PHE A 42 29.79 -1.37 -16.11
C PHE A 42 29.54 -0.68 -17.47
N LEU A 43 28.30 -0.70 -17.96
CA LEU A 43 27.83 0.00 -19.18
C LEU A 43 26.40 0.49 -18.99
N PHE A 44 26.08 1.68 -19.49
CA PHE A 44 24.68 2.11 -19.60
C PHE A 44 24.14 1.94 -21.02
N ILE A 45 23.05 1.19 -21.15
CA ILE A 45 22.27 1.06 -22.39
C ILE A 45 21.17 2.12 -22.37
N LYS A 46 21.34 3.15 -23.20
CA LYS A 46 20.48 4.33 -23.22
C LYS A 46 19.06 4.01 -23.69
N GLU A 47 18.92 3.14 -24.69
CA GLU A 47 17.64 2.73 -25.28
C GLU A 47 16.75 1.99 -24.26
N GLU A 48 17.38 1.30 -23.32
CA GLU A 48 16.73 0.49 -22.29
C GLU A 48 16.74 1.15 -20.90
N ASN A 49 17.30 2.36 -20.78
CA ASN A 49 17.55 3.05 -19.51
C ASN A 49 18.16 2.13 -18.42
N THR A 50 19.05 1.25 -18.84
CA THR A 50 19.55 0.14 -17.99
C THR A 50 21.05 0.27 -17.79
N LEU A 51 21.49 0.26 -16.53
CA LEU A 51 22.90 0.15 -16.19
C LEU A 51 23.26 -1.33 -16.00
N ILE A 52 24.09 -1.87 -16.88
CA ILE A 52 24.69 -3.19 -16.73
C ILE A 52 25.92 -3.08 -15.84
N ILE A 53 25.98 -3.86 -14.77
CA ILE A 53 27.14 -3.96 -13.88
C ILE A 53 27.65 -5.41 -13.94
N SER A 54 28.94 -5.59 -14.22
CA SER A 54 29.55 -6.93 -14.19
C SER A 54 29.51 -7.52 -12.78
N SER A 55 29.28 -8.84 -12.66
CA SER A 55 29.16 -9.51 -11.36
C SER A 55 30.41 -9.33 -10.46
N LYS A 56 31.61 -9.30 -11.06
CA LYS A 56 32.87 -9.04 -10.32
C LYS A 56 32.95 -7.61 -9.76
N PHE A 57 32.50 -6.63 -10.55
CA PHE A 57 32.50 -5.23 -10.10
C PHE A 57 31.41 -4.97 -9.06
N LYS A 58 30.26 -5.66 -9.17
CA LYS A 58 29.20 -5.64 -8.16
C LYS A 58 29.72 -6.01 -6.77
N GLU A 59 30.46 -7.11 -6.64
CA GLU A 59 30.99 -7.54 -5.34
C GLU A 59 31.96 -6.52 -4.73
N ALA A 60 32.88 -5.99 -5.54
CA ALA A 60 33.81 -4.95 -5.09
C ALA A 60 33.09 -3.67 -4.65
N LEU A 61 32.05 -3.28 -5.38
CA LEU A 61 31.21 -2.14 -5.09
C LEU A 61 30.38 -2.31 -3.80
N LEU A 62 29.82 -3.50 -3.59
CA LEU A 62 29.10 -3.83 -2.35
C LEU A 62 30.02 -3.73 -1.14
N VAL A 63 31.20 -4.36 -1.20
CA VAL A 63 32.19 -4.30 -0.11
C VAL A 63 32.54 -2.86 0.22
N GLU A 64 32.84 -2.04 -0.80
CA GLU A 64 33.20 -0.64 -0.63
C GLU A 64 32.08 0.19 0.03
N ILE A 65 30.84 0.04 -0.46
CA ILE A 65 29.69 0.76 0.09
C ILE A 65 29.44 0.34 1.55
N TYR A 66 29.45 -0.96 1.85
CA TYR A 66 29.23 -1.45 3.20
C TYR A 66 30.35 -1.06 4.16
N GLU A 67 31.62 -1.08 3.72
CA GLU A 67 32.73 -0.57 4.53
C GLU A 67 32.58 0.93 4.82
N PHE A 68 32.16 1.72 3.83
CA PHE A 68 31.88 3.14 4.02
C PHE A 68 30.76 3.35 5.05
N ILE A 69 29.63 2.66 4.90
CA ILE A 69 28.51 2.72 5.85
C ILE A 69 28.98 2.32 7.25
N ARG A 70 29.71 1.20 7.38
CA ARG A 70 30.19 0.69 8.68
C ARG A 70 31.16 1.65 9.36
N LYS A 71 32.03 2.29 8.59
CA LYS A 71 33.01 3.27 9.08
C LYS A 71 32.35 4.58 9.52
N HIS A 72 31.28 5.00 8.84
CA HIS A 72 30.68 6.32 9.03
C HIS A 72 29.34 6.32 9.80
N CYS A 73 28.79 5.12 10.05
CA CYS A 73 27.62 4.87 10.88
C CYS A 73 27.84 3.77 11.97
N PRO A 74 28.98 3.68 12.68
CA PRO A 74 29.13 2.75 13.79
C PRO A 74 28.46 3.38 15.02
N ASP A 75 27.16 3.16 15.20
CA ASP A 75 26.36 3.57 16.38
C ASP A 75 26.60 5.01 16.88
N SER A 76 25.90 5.95 16.23
CA SER A 76 26.01 7.40 16.38
C SER A 76 26.26 7.94 17.80
N LYS A 77 27.51 8.36 18.09
CA LYS A 77 27.85 9.67 18.70
C LYS A 77 29.26 10.09 18.23
N ASP A 78 29.34 11.32 17.75
CA ASP A 78 30.55 12.10 17.46
C ASP A 78 31.66 11.45 16.62
N THR A 79 31.66 11.81 15.35
CA THR A 79 32.93 11.97 14.61
C THR A 79 32.84 13.26 13.81
N ASP A 80 33.52 14.30 14.32
CA ASP A 80 33.83 15.52 13.59
C ASP A 80 34.57 15.12 12.32
N TYR A 81 33.89 15.30 11.19
CA TYR A 81 34.39 14.96 9.87
C TYR A 81 34.54 16.25 9.08
N ASP A 82 35.64 16.95 9.33
CA ASP A 82 35.98 18.15 8.56
C ASP A 82 37.38 18.01 7.95
N SER A 83 37.51 18.46 6.70
CA SER A 83 38.72 18.85 5.95
C SER A 83 39.28 17.97 4.81
N LYS A 84 38.78 16.76 4.48
CA LYS A 84 39.37 15.96 3.37
C LYS A 84 38.57 15.83 2.09
N PHE A 85 37.27 16.10 2.10
CA PHE A 85 36.56 16.30 0.85
C PHE A 85 36.71 17.77 0.48
N GLY A 86 37.29 18.05 -0.68
CA GLY A 86 37.41 19.42 -1.20
C GLY A 86 36.03 20.09 -1.28
N SER A 87 36.00 21.37 -1.67
CA SER A 87 34.80 22.21 -1.77
C SER A 87 33.76 21.73 -2.80
N ILE A 88 33.26 20.52 -2.63
CA ILE A 88 32.13 19.94 -3.34
C ILE A 88 30.93 20.68 -2.75
N ARG A 89 30.25 21.44 -3.61
CA ARG A 89 28.96 22.06 -3.25
C ARG A 89 28.08 20.95 -2.70
N THR A 90 27.17 21.25 -1.78
CA THR A 90 26.23 20.32 -1.12
C THR A 90 25.25 19.60 -2.07
N GLN A 91 25.52 19.60 -3.37
CA GLN A 91 24.80 18.90 -4.42
C GLN A 91 25.13 17.40 -4.37
N THR A 92 24.10 16.56 -4.32
CA THR A 92 24.24 15.12 -4.51
C THR A 92 24.47 14.83 -5.99
N ILE A 93 25.31 13.84 -6.28
CA ILE A 93 25.78 13.52 -7.64
C ILE A 93 24.62 12.97 -8.48
N LEU A 94 23.75 12.16 -7.86
CA LEU A 94 22.53 11.62 -8.48
C LEU A 94 21.37 12.61 -8.49
N TYR A 95 21.44 13.67 -7.68
CA TYR A 95 20.39 14.67 -7.63
C TYR A 95 20.92 16.08 -7.81
N ARG A 96 20.81 16.56 -9.04
CA ARG A 96 21.48 17.79 -9.51
C ARG A 96 20.96 19.09 -8.95
N PHE A 97 19.87 19.05 -8.18
CA PHE A 97 19.33 20.26 -7.57
C PHE A 97 20.17 20.65 -6.35
N SER A 98 20.46 21.94 -6.21
CA SER A 98 21.14 22.47 -5.03
C SER A 98 20.23 22.33 -3.82
N ILE A 99 20.54 21.36 -2.97
CA ILE A 99 19.99 21.23 -1.63
C ILE A 99 21.13 21.45 -0.64
N VAL A 100 20.84 22.14 0.46
CA VAL A 100 21.82 22.35 1.53
C VAL A 100 21.73 21.17 2.48
N ILE A 101 22.55 20.15 2.23
CA ILE A 101 22.87 19.07 3.17
C ILE A 101 24.36 19.10 3.48
N PRO A 102 24.80 18.68 4.67
CA PRO A 102 26.20 18.46 4.90
C PRO A 102 26.73 17.36 3.97
N LEU A 103 27.99 17.51 3.57
CA LEU A 103 28.58 16.74 2.48
C LEU A 103 28.66 15.23 2.79
N LYS A 104 28.87 14.88 4.06
CA LYS A 104 28.92 13.49 4.51
C LYS A 104 27.63 12.75 4.20
N GLU A 105 26.49 13.37 4.46
CA GLU A 105 25.17 12.77 4.27
C GLU A 105 24.71 12.82 2.82
N ALA A 106 25.20 13.78 2.04
CA ALA A 106 25.07 13.76 0.58
C ALA A 106 25.71 12.51 -0.02
N ILE A 107 26.97 12.26 0.34
CA ILE A 107 27.73 11.09 -0.14
C ILE A 107 27.04 9.81 0.33
N LEU A 108 26.67 9.72 1.62
CA LEU A 108 25.98 8.56 2.15
C LEU A 108 24.64 8.32 1.44
N TRP A 109 23.86 9.36 1.13
CA TRP A 109 22.60 9.24 0.40
C TRP A 109 22.80 8.73 -1.04
N ASP A 110 23.82 9.22 -1.74
CA ASP A 110 24.17 8.76 -3.09
C ASP A 110 24.61 7.28 -3.08
N LEU A 111 25.42 6.89 -2.10
CA LEU A 111 25.84 5.49 -1.93
C LEU A 111 24.68 4.56 -1.59
N LEU A 112 23.77 4.99 -0.71
CA LEU A 112 22.56 4.23 -0.39
C LEU A 112 21.62 4.13 -1.58
N THR A 113 21.53 5.18 -2.41
CA THR A 113 20.76 5.17 -3.66
C THR A 113 21.34 4.19 -4.67
N LEU A 114 22.67 4.16 -4.83
CA LEU A 114 23.34 3.17 -5.66
C LEU A 114 23.13 1.75 -5.11
N LEU A 115 23.19 1.58 -3.79
CA LEU A 115 22.92 0.30 -3.13
C LEU A 115 21.46 -0.15 -3.30
N MET A 116 20.49 0.77 -3.33
CA MET A 116 19.08 0.42 -3.66
C MET A 116 18.95 -0.18 -5.05
N LEU A 117 19.62 0.43 -6.02
CA LEU A 117 19.61 -0.02 -7.40
C LEU A 117 20.28 -1.40 -7.56
N ILE A 118 21.23 -1.73 -6.68
CA ILE A 118 21.99 -2.99 -6.75
C ILE A 118 21.37 -4.11 -5.90
N GLU A 119 20.92 -3.78 -4.69
CA GLU A 119 20.44 -4.69 -3.65
C GLU A 119 19.33 -4.05 -2.79
N GLY A 120 18.23 -3.62 -3.43
CA GLY A 120 17.13 -2.91 -2.77
C GLY A 120 16.42 -3.65 -1.62
N ILE A 121 16.71 -4.93 -1.37
CA ILE A 121 16.13 -5.71 -0.27
C ILE A 121 16.75 -5.35 1.08
N SER A 122 17.99 -4.86 1.13
CA SER A 122 18.74 -4.72 2.38
C SER A 122 18.08 -3.69 3.34
N PRO A 123 17.64 -4.11 4.56
CA PRO A 123 16.98 -3.22 5.52
C PRO A 123 17.83 -2.01 5.94
N ILE A 124 19.16 -2.20 5.97
CA ILE A 124 20.14 -1.16 6.32
C ILE A 124 19.99 0.07 5.42
N ILE A 125 19.69 -0.14 4.14
CA ILE A 125 19.51 0.94 3.17
C ILE A 125 18.40 1.90 3.64
N TRP A 126 17.25 1.32 3.94
CA TRP A 126 16.01 2.02 4.26
C TRP A 126 16.06 2.65 5.64
N GLU A 127 16.63 1.95 6.62
CA GLU A 127 16.89 2.48 7.95
C GLU A 127 17.76 3.74 7.89
N LYS A 128 18.89 3.69 7.15
CA LYS A 128 19.81 4.82 7.05
C LYS A 128 19.25 5.96 6.21
N LYS A 129 18.54 5.68 5.11
CA LYS A 129 17.81 6.71 4.36
C LYS A 129 16.77 7.41 5.22
N ASN A 130 15.98 6.66 5.99
CA ASN A 130 15.00 7.23 6.91
C ASN A 130 15.66 8.10 7.99
N PHE A 131 16.78 7.65 8.57
CA PHE A 131 17.54 8.43 9.54
C PHE A 131 18.05 9.76 8.95
N ILE A 132 18.71 9.70 7.79
CA ILE A 132 19.21 10.88 7.07
C ILE A 132 18.04 11.83 6.80
N PHE A 133 16.98 11.33 6.14
CA PHE A 133 15.81 12.12 5.78
C PHE A 133 15.19 12.86 6.98
N ASN A 134 15.04 12.19 8.13
CA ASN A 134 14.47 12.79 9.34
C ASN A 134 15.42 13.76 10.06
N THR A 135 16.73 13.64 9.85
CA THR A 135 17.73 14.50 10.51
C THR A 135 17.95 15.81 9.75
N PHE A 136 17.77 15.83 8.43
CA PHE A 136 17.93 17.05 7.63
C PHE A 136 16.65 17.89 7.60
N LYS A 137 16.59 18.90 8.48
CA LYS A 137 15.57 19.96 8.40
C LYS A 137 15.89 20.91 7.26
N MET A 138 15.20 20.76 6.14
CA MET A 138 15.37 21.62 4.97
C MET A 138 14.35 22.75 4.92
N GLU A 139 14.78 23.89 4.41
CA GLU A 139 13.83 24.93 3.99
C GLU A 139 12.98 24.41 2.84
N TYR A 140 11.66 24.54 2.98
CA TYR A 140 10.71 24.16 1.94
C TYR A 140 10.84 25.06 0.73
N ASN A 141 11.60 24.59 -0.26
CA ASN A 141 11.76 25.27 -1.54
C ASN A 141 11.51 24.30 -2.72
N ARG A 142 11.51 24.84 -3.94
CA ARG A 142 11.22 24.07 -5.16
C ARG A 142 12.22 22.93 -5.42
N ASN A 143 13.48 23.08 -5.00
CA ASN A 143 14.49 22.03 -5.15
C ASN A 143 14.24 20.87 -4.20
N TYR A 144 13.83 21.17 -2.96
CA TYR A 144 13.44 20.15 -1.99
C TYR A 144 12.19 19.36 -2.44
N LEU A 145 11.21 20.04 -3.02
CA LEU A 145 10.04 19.36 -3.60
C LEU A 145 10.44 18.41 -4.75
N ARG A 146 11.36 18.84 -5.62
CA ARG A 146 11.89 18.01 -6.71
C ARG A 146 12.63 16.79 -6.19
N PHE A 147 13.39 16.94 -5.11
CA PHE A 147 14.05 15.83 -4.42
C PHE A 147 13.10 14.78 -3.92
N ILE A 148 12.10 15.20 -3.15
CA ILE A 148 11.10 14.30 -2.61
C ILE A 148 10.38 13.54 -3.74
N LEU A 149 10.01 14.25 -4.83
CA LEU A 149 9.37 13.62 -5.98
C LEU A 149 10.26 12.59 -6.67
N TYR A 150 11.54 12.89 -6.82
CA TYR A 150 12.50 11.96 -7.42
C TYR A 150 12.65 10.71 -6.55
N GLU A 151 12.81 10.90 -5.25
CA GLU A 151 12.95 9.79 -4.31
C GLU A 151 11.68 8.92 -4.27
N ILE A 152 10.48 9.51 -4.32
CA ILE A 152 9.23 8.74 -4.49
C ILE A 152 9.27 7.88 -5.76
N LYS A 153 9.72 8.43 -6.89
CA LYS A 153 9.83 7.67 -8.14
C LYS A 153 10.81 6.51 -8.01
N LEU A 154 11.97 6.76 -7.41
CA LEU A 154 13.00 5.74 -7.19
C LEU A 154 12.49 4.61 -6.27
N ILE A 155 11.81 4.94 -5.18
CA ILE A 155 11.21 3.95 -4.28
C ILE A 155 10.15 3.13 -5.01
N ARG A 156 9.27 3.78 -5.78
CA ARG A 156 8.25 3.11 -6.60
C ARG A 156 8.86 2.19 -7.66
N ALA A 157 9.97 2.60 -8.28
CA ALA A 157 10.72 1.75 -9.20
C ALA A 157 11.27 0.51 -8.48
N THR A 158 11.88 0.71 -7.30
CA THR A 158 12.41 -0.37 -6.46
C THR A 158 11.30 -1.33 -6.00
N LEU A 159 10.11 -0.83 -5.67
CA LEU A 159 8.96 -1.68 -5.30
C LEU A 159 8.43 -2.52 -6.46
N ASN A 160 8.73 -2.20 -7.72
CA ASN A 160 8.38 -3.07 -8.85
C ASN A 160 9.26 -4.34 -8.87
N THR A 161 10.44 -4.32 -8.24
CA THR A 161 11.34 -5.48 -8.15
C THR A 161 11.31 -6.12 -6.77
N VAL A 162 11.11 -5.34 -5.70
CA VAL A 162 11.12 -5.77 -4.29
C VAL A 162 9.83 -5.37 -3.58
N CYS A 163 8.70 -5.98 -3.98
CA CYS A 163 7.38 -5.56 -3.49
C CYS A 163 7.01 -6.03 -2.07
N LYS A 164 7.73 -7.01 -1.50
CA LYS A 164 7.41 -7.62 -0.19
C LYS A 164 8.30 -7.14 0.96
N SER A 165 8.94 -5.99 0.83
CA SER A 165 9.78 -5.43 1.90
C SER A 165 9.04 -4.31 2.64
N GLY A 166 8.68 -4.56 3.91
CA GLY A 166 8.01 -3.58 4.75
C GLY A 166 8.81 -2.29 4.95
N ASP A 167 10.14 -2.37 4.97
CA ASP A 167 10.99 -1.19 5.16
C ASP A 167 10.87 -0.19 3.99
N ILE A 168 10.71 -0.70 2.76
CA ILE A 168 10.53 0.13 1.56
C ILE A 168 9.19 0.84 1.60
N TRP A 169 8.13 0.13 1.96
CA TRP A 169 6.78 0.68 2.09
C TRP A 169 6.71 1.71 3.23
N ASN A 170 7.32 1.42 4.38
CA ASN A 170 7.39 2.38 5.50
C ASN A 170 8.15 3.65 5.10
N PHE A 171 9.24 3.52 4.35
CA PHE A 171 9.96 4.70 3.87
C PHE A 171 9.14 5.47 2.81
N LEU A 172 8.38 4.77 1.96
CA LEU A 172 7.43 5.39 1.03
C LEU A 172 6.35 6.20 1.78
N GLU A 173 5.83 5.70 2.90
CA GLU A 173 4.90 6.43 3.77
C GLU A 173 5.53 7.73 4.30
N THR A 174 6.72 7.64 4.89
CA THR A 174 7.45 8.81 5.42
C THR A 174 7.64 9.89 4.36
N ILE A 175 8.14 9.52 3.18
CA ILE A 175 8.45 10.52 2.16
C ILE A 175 7.21 11.06 1.45
N THR A 176 6.16 10.24 1.31
CA THR A 176 4.86 10.67 0.80
C THR A 176 4.22 11.68 1.74
N TYR A 177 4.29 11.45 3.05
CA TYR A 177 3.82 12.39 4.05
C TYR A 177 4.53 13.74 3.91
N GLU A 178 5.86 13.73 3.82
CA GLU A 178 6.63 14.98 3.66
C GLU A 178 6.32 15.66 2.33
N TYR A 179 6.13 14.93 1.23
CA TYR A 179 5.71 15.49 -0.06
C TYR A 179 4.45 16.36 0.07
N PHE A 180 3.40 15.81 0.65
CA PHE A 180 2.13 16.53 0.82
C PHE A 180 2.23 17.67 1.85
N LYS A 181 3.14 17.58 2.80
CA LYS A 181 3.46 18.67 3.72
C LYS A 181 4.13 19.84 3.02
N VAL A 182 5.14 19.56 2.19
CA VAL A 182 5.85 20.58 1.41
C VAL A 182 4.95 21.23 0.35
N CYS A 183 4.04 20.46 -0.26
CA CYS A 183 3.05 21.00 -1.21
C CYS A 183 2.02 21.95 -0.56
N GLY A 184 2.04 22.14 0.77
CA GLY A 184 1.01 22.88 1.49
C GLY A 184 -0.35 22.17 1.42
N ILE A 185 -0.35 20.86 1.19
CA ILE A 185 -1.55 20.03 1.24
C ILE A 185 -1.83 19.71 2.71
N ILE A 186 -0.86 19.23 3.49
CA ILE A 186 -1.00 19.08 4.94
C ILE A 186 -0.94 20.47 5.62
N GLY A 187 -1.88 20.75 6.54
CA GLY A 187 -1.85 21.94 7.39
C GLY A 187 -2.46 23.22 6.81
N ASN A 188 -3.10 23.16 5.63
CA ASN A 188 -3.71 24.30 4.95
C ASN A 188 -5.22 24.06 4.74
N GLU A 189 -6.08 25.06 4.98
CA GLU A 189 -7.53 24.87 5.20
C GLU A 189 -8.42 24.98 3.95
N LYS A 190 -7.85 25.20 2.74
CA LYS A 190 -8.65 25.37 1.52
C LYS A 190 -8.83 24.08 0.71
N GLU A 191 -10.10 23.68 0.58
CA GLU A 191 -10.73 22.74 -0.38
C GLU A 191 -10.29 21.25 -0.38
N PRO A 192 -11.08 20.31 -0.96
CA PRO A 192 -10.88 18.87 -0.75
C PRO A 192 -9.61 18.37 -1.45
N LYS A 193 -8.67 17.90 -0.65
CA LYS A 193 -7.33 17.44 -1.09
C LYS A 193 -7.27 15.93 -1.29
N GLU A 194 -8.35 15.23 -0.94
CA GLU A 194 -8.40 13.77 -0.86
C GLU A 194 -8.26 13.16 -2.25
N GLU A 195 -9.06 13.59 -3.23
CA GLU A 195 -8.95 13.10 -4.61
C GLU A 195 -7.56 13.33 -5.23
N CYS A 196 -6.91 14.46 -4.92
CA CYS A 196 -5.56 14.75 -5.39
C CYS A 196 -4.55 13.71 -4.90
N ILE A 197 -4.64 13.33 -3.63
CA ILE A 197 -3.77 12.32 -3.01
C ILE A 197 -4.06 10.94 -3.61
N LEU A 198 -5.34 10.56 -3.70
CA LEU A 198 -5.72 9.27 -4.27
C LEU A 198 -5.26 9.16 -5.73
N ASN A 199 -5.45 10.21 -6.54
CA ASN A 199 -5.00 10.24 -7.94
C ASN A 199 -3.48 10.22 -8.07
N PHE A 200 -2.73 10.83 -7.14
CA PHE A 200 -1.26 10.77 -7.12
C PHE A 200 -0.71 9.34 -6.90
N HIS A 201 -1.50 8.47 -6.25
CA HIS A 201 -1.12 7.08 -5.96
C HIS A 201 -1.79 6.04 -6.86
N ASP A 202 -2.86 6.39 -7.58
CA ASP A 202 -3.74 5.46 -8.29
C ASP A 202 -3.00 4.54 -9.27
N GLU A 203 -2.24 5.11 -10.19
CA GLU A 203 -1.50 4.35 -11.22
C GLU A 203 -0.47 3.40 -10.59
N PHE A 204 0.27 3.88 -9.60
CA PHE A 204 1.29 3.08 -8.92
C PHE A 204 0.68 1.90 -8.16
N ILE A 205 -0.41 2.13 -7.43
CA ILE A 205 -1.10 1.08 -6.67
C ILE A 205 -1.71 0.05 -7.62
N GLN A 206 -2.39 0.47 -8.69
CA GLN A 206 -2.91 -0.45 -9.70
C GLN A 206 -1.80 -1.30 -10.31
N LYS A 207 -0.67 -0.68 -10.68
CA LYS A 207 0.51 -1.40 -11.17
C LYS A 207 1.00 -2.45 -10.17
N GLN A 208 1.14 -2.08 -8.90
CA GLN A 208 1.60 -2.99 -7.84
C GLN A 208 0.65 -4.17 -7.60
N LEU A 209 -0.67 -3.92 -7.64
CA LEU A 209 -1.68 -4.96 -7.51
C LEU A 209 -1.73 -5.88 -8.74
N ASN A 210 -1.46 -5.36 -9.95
CA ASN A 210 -1.43 -6.14 -11.18
C ASN A 210 -0.19 -7.03 -11.33
N ILE A 211 0.97 -6.59 -10.82
CA ILE A 211 2.21 -7.37 -10.91
C ILE A 211 2.27 -8.44 -9.82
N HIS A 212 1.67 -8.19 -8.65
CA HIS A 212 1.84 -9.04 -7.48
C HIS A 212 0.51 -9.44 -6.84
N ASP A 213 0.12 -10.70 -7.07
CA ASP A 213 -1.01 -11.33 -6.38
C ASP A 213 -0.85 -11.21 -4.85
N ASN A 214 -1.93 -10.83 -4.16
CA ASN A 214 -1.99 -10.74 -2.69
C ASN A 214 -0.90 -9.87 -2.04
N ASN A 215 -0.59 -8.71 -2.65
CA ASN A 215 0.34 -7.74 -2.08
C ASN A 215 -0.20 -7.05 -0.81
N TYR A 216 -0.01 -7.70 0.34
CA TYR A 216 -0.44 -7.21 1.66
C TYR A 216 0.09 -5.81 1.98
N TYR A 217 1.36 -5.54 1.67
CA TYR A 217 1.98 -4.24 1.96
C TYR A 217 1.37 -3.11 1.12
N CYS A 218 1.02 -3.38 -0.13
CA CYS A 218 0.31 -2.40 -0.96
C CYS A 218 -1.07 -2.05 -0.38
N TRP A 219 -1.82 -3.03 0.13
CA TRP A 219 -3.09 -2.76 0.82
C TRP A 219 -2.92 -2.11 2.19
N SER A 220 -1.83 -2.43 2.91
CA SER A 220 -1.45 -1.70 4.11
C SER A 220 -1.21 -0.22 3.80
N PHE A 221 -0.52 0.08 2.69
CA PHE A 221 -0.28 1.43 2.21
C PHE A 221 -1.57 2.15 1.80
N VAL A 222 -2.50 1.45 1.12
CA VAL A 222 -3.86 1.97 0.83
C VAL A 222 -4.59 2.34 2.12
N ASN A 223 -4.56 1.47 3.13
CA ASN A 223 -5.16 1.76 4.43
C ASN A 223 -4.49 2.95 5.13
N TRP A 224 -3.16 3.04 5.09
CA TRP A 224 -2.43 4.17 5.64
C TRP A 224 -2.82 5.49 4.94
N ILE A 225 -2.96 5.50 3.60
CA ILE A 225 -3.42 6.70 2.87
C ILE A 225 -4.79 7.16 3.41
N ILE A 226 -5.74 6.23 3.53
CA ILE A 226 -7.13 6.52 3.90
C ILE A 226 -7.26 6.85 5.38
N PHE A 227 -6.61 6.11 6.28
CA PHE A 227 -6.86 6.21 7.71
C PHE A 227 -5.77 6.99 8.46
N THR A 228 -4.68 7.40 7.81
CA THR A 228 -3.59 8.15 8.43
C THR A 228 -3.21 9.39 7.64
N LEU A 229 -2.82 9.26 6.37
CA LEU A 229 -2.35 10.41 5.59
C LEU A 229 -3.45 11.45 5.37
N ILE A 230 -4.57 11.07 4.77
CA ILE A 230 -5.68 11.99 4.49
C ILE A 230 -6.22 12.62 5.79
N PRO A 231 -6.46 11.86 6.87
CA PRO A 231 -6.91 12.45 8.13
C PRO A 231 -5.93 13.43 8.75
N SER A 232 -4.61 13.25 8.54
CA SER A 232 -3.59 14.17 9.04
C SER A 232 -3.56 15.55 8.34
N ILE A 233 -4.28 15.70 7.21
CA ILE A 233 -4.32 16.92 6.39
C ILE A 233 -5.36 17.91 6.87
N GLY A 234 -6.58 17.44 7.14
CA GLY A 234 -7.54 18.21 7.93
C GLY A 234 -7.04 18.21 9.38
N LYS A 235 -7.27 19.26 10.17
CA LYS A 235 -7.01 19.23 11.62
C LYS A 235 -8.00 18.27 12.33
N LEU A 236 -8.09 17.02 11.87
CA LEU A 236 -8.88 15.96 12.47
C LEU A 236 -8.02 15.34 13.58
N LYS A 237 -7.84 16.08 14.68
CA LYS A 237 -6.92 15.71 15.79
C LYS A 237 -7.46 14.56 16.63
N CYS A 238 -6.84 13.38 16.57
CA CYS A 238 -7.07 12.25 17.47
C CYS A 238 -7.29 12.62 18.95
N ASP A 239 -8.57 12.65 19.35
CA ASP A 239 -9.05 12.49 20.74
C ASP A 239 -10.42 11.78 20.65
N GLY A 240 -10.42 10.49 20.32
CA GLY A 240 -11.57 9.57 20.45
C GLY A 240 -12.85 9.82 19.62
N GLU A 241 -13.01 10.97 18.94
CA GLU A 241 -14.33 11.41 18.47
C GLU A 241 -14.45 11.85 17.00
N PHE A 242 -13.46 11.65 16.13
CA PHE A 242 -13.61 12.08 14.73
C PHE A 242 -14.59 11.24 13.92
N GLN A 243 -15.60 11.91 13.37
CA GLN A 243 -16.44 11.40 12.28
C GLN A 243 -15.79 11.83 10.97
N TYR A 244 -15.45 10.85 10.14
CA TYR A 244 -15.07 11.10 8.75
C TYR A 244 -16.25 11.76 8.02
N SER A 245 -15.98 12.76 7.18
CA SER A 245 -17.06 13.37 6.39
C SER A 245 -17.63 12.35 5.40
N GLU A 246 -18.94 12.38 5.16
CA GLU A 246 -19.55 11.42 4.23
C GLU A 246 -19.02 11.60 2.80
N ASN A 247 -18.67 12.82 2.41
CA ASN A 247 -18.02 13.07 1.11
C ASN A 247 -16.67 12.33 1.01
N TYR A 248 -15.86 12.40 2.06
CA TYR A 248 -14.58 11.70 2.12
C TYR A 248 -14.76 10.18 2.02
N LEU A 249 -15.66 9.61 2.84
CA LEU A 249 -15.93 8.17 2.81
C LEU A 249 -16.45 7.71 1.44
N ASN A 250 -17.25 8.54 0.76
CA ASN A 250 -17.73 8.27 -0.60
C ASN A 250 -16.59 8.24 -1.63
N ILE A 251 -15.69 9.21 -1.59
CA ILE A 251 -14.52 9.27 -2.48
C ILE A 251 -13.63 8.03 -2.27
N SER A 252 -13.31 7.72 -1.01
CA SER A 252 -12.49 6.55 -0.65
C SER A 252 -13.16 5.23 -1.03
N THR A 253 -14.48 5.11 -0.82
CA THR A 253 -15.26 3.92 -1.23
C THR A 253 -15.13 3.69 -2.73
N LYS A 254 -15.40 4.74 -3.54
CA LYS A 254 -15.32 4.65 -5.02
C LYS A 254 -13.92 4.29 -5.49
N TRP A 255 -12.89 4.82 -4.83
CA TRP A 255 -11.51 4.52 -5.15
C TRP A 255 -11.15 3.06 -4.88
N VAL A 256 -11.46 2.55 -3.69
CA VAL A 256 -11.19 1.15 -3.32
C VAL A 256 -11.99 0.18 -4.18
N ILE A 257 -13.24 0.50 -4.50
CA ILE A 257 -14.07 -0.26 -5.48
C ILE A 257 -13.34 -0.35 -6.82
N ARG A 258 -12.82 0.77 -7.34
CA ARG A 258 -12.08 0.78 -8.61
C ARG A 258 -10.85 -0.11 -8.55
N LEU A 259 -10.09 -0.08 -7.45
CA LEU A 259 -8.93 -0.95 -7.25
C LEU A 259 -9.33 -2.43 -7.19
N LEU A 260 -10.39 -2.77 -6.44
CA LEU A 260 -10.91 -4.14 -6.35
C LEU A 260 -11.39 -4.68 -7.70
N LEU A 261 -12.00 -3.84 -8.54
CA LEU A 261 -12.41 -4.26 -9.89
C LEU A 261 -11.22 -4.64 -10.78
N THR A 262 -10.02 -4.13 -10.51
CA THR A 262 -8.80 -4.59 -11.22
C THR A 262 -8.26 -5.91 -10.67
N GLN A 263 -8.38 -6.14 -9.36
CA GLN A 263 -7.85 -7.32 -8.66
C GLN A 263 -8.82 -7.83 -7.58
N PRO A 264 -9.92 -8.50 -7.99
CA PRO A 264 -11.04 -8.84 -7.09
C PRO A 264 -10.76 -10.01 -6.16
N PHE A 265 -9.60 -10.66 -6.25
CA PHE A 265 -9.22 -11.77 -5.36
C PHE A 265 -8.52 -11.31 -4.08
N ASN A 266 -8.21 -10.03 -3.98
CA ASN A 266 -7.32 -9.56 -2.94
C ASN A 266 -8.08 -9.14 -1.68
N PHE A 267 -8.01 -9.99 -0.65
CA PHE A 267 -8.66 -9.77 0.65
C PHE A 267 -8.36 -8.41 1.27
N GLY A 268 -7.18 -7.83 0.99
CA GLY A 268 -6.78 -6.52 1.50
C GLY A 268 -7.77 -5.41 1.15
N GLY A 269 -8.30 -5.41 -0.08
CA GLY A 269 -9.25 -4.37 -0.52
C GLY A 269 -10.63 -4.50 0.13
N TYR A 270 -11.09 -5.72 0.34
CA TYR A 270 -12.33 -5.97 1.07
C TYR A 270 -12.20 -5.54 2.53
N ASN A 271 -11.07 -5.84 3.17
CA ASN A 271 -10.80 -5.37 4.53
C ASN A 271 -10.78 -3.83 4.60
N THR A 272 -10.18 -3.15 3.62
CA THR A 272 -10.25 -1.69 3.52
C THR A 272 -11.69 -1.19 3.39
N LEU A 273 -12.54 -1.82 2.56
CA LEU A 273 -13.96 -1.47 2.46
C LEU A 273 -14.70 -1.67 3.79
N VAL A 274 -14.45 -2.78 4.50
CA VAL A 274 -15.04 -3.01 5.83
C VAL A 274 -14.66 -1.89 6.80
N ASN A 275 -13.39 -1.46 6.81
CA ASN A 275 -12.95 -0.34 7.66
C ASN A 275 -13.66 0.98 7.31
N ILE A 276 -13.88 1.26 6.02
CA ILE A 276 -14.64 2.45 5.58
C ILE A 276 -16.10 2.36 6.05
N ILE A 277 -16.72 1.19 5.91
CA ILE A 277 -18.09 0.94 6.36
C ILE A 277 -18.21 1.06 7.89
N GLU A 278 -17.25 0.52 8.64
CA GLU A 278 -17.19 0.67 10.10
C GLU A 278 -17.15 2.14 10.50
N CYS A 279 -16.38 2.97 9.78
CA CYS A 279 -16.35 4.41 10.00
C CYS A 279 -17.72 5.08 9.78
N ARG A 280 -18.47 4.66 8.74
CA ARG A 280 -19.85 5.14 8.50
C ARG A 280 -20.79 4.72 9.62
N ILE A 281 -20.75 3.45 10.01
CA ILE A 281 -21.58 2.91 11.09
C ILE A 281 -21.31 3.65 12.40
N LYS A 282 -20.04 3.81 12.80
CA LYS A 282 -19.65 4.56 14.02
C LYS A 282 -20.17 6.00 13.99
N SER A 283 -20.17 6.63 12.82
CA SER A 283 -20.67 8.00 12.65
C SER A 283 -22.21 8.05 12.82
N TYR A 284 -22.92 7.05 12.30
CA TYR A 284 -24.38 6.95 12.40
C TYR A 284 -24.88 6.57 13.81
N VAL A 285 -24.24 5.59 14.47
CA VAL A 285 -24.65 5.06 15.78
C VAL A 285 -24.70 6.13 16.88
N LYS A 286 -23.88 7.18 16.78
CA LYS A 286 -23.92 8.33 17.71
C LYS A 286 -25.26 9.09 17.72
N ASN A 287 -26.13 8.90 16.71
CA ASN A 287 -27.31 9.73 16.47
C ASN A 287 -28.67 9.02 16.67
N ASN A 288 -28.76 7.99 17.53
CA ASN A 288 -29.90 7.05 17.66
C ASN A 288 -30.13 6.24 16.37
N TYR A 289 -29.78 4.95 16.38
CA TYR A 289 -29.78 4.11 15.18
C TYR A 289 -30.94 3.11 15.14
N LYS A 290 -31.26 2.66 13.93
CA LYS A 290 -32.13 1.51 13.65
C LYS A 290 -31.31 0.46 12.90
N THR A 291 -31.57 -0.82 13.17
CA THR A 291 -30.86 -1.95 12.52
C THR A 291 -30.98 -1.93 10.99
N ASP A 292 -32.16 -1.62 10.45
CA ASP A 292 -32.36 -1.49 8.99
C ASP A 292 -31.44 -0.46 8.34
N GLU A 293 -31.15 0.65 9.03
CA GLU A 293 -30.28 1.70 8.49
C GLU A 293 -28.81 1.29 8.57
N LEU A 294 -28.39 0.53 9.60
CA LEU A 294 -27.06 -0.06 9.66
C LEU A 294 -26.83 -1.05 8.50
N ILE A 295 -27.83 -1.87 8.21
CA ILE A 295 -27.83 -2.79 7.06
C ILE A 295 -27.70 -2.01 5.75
N LYS A 296 -28.49 -0.93 5.56
CA LYS A 296 -28.38 -0.09 4.35
C LYS A 296 -27.03 0.60 4.20
N ILE A 297 -26.39 0.99 5.31
CA ILE A 297 -25.04 1.58 5.28
C ILE A 297 -24.01 0.53 4.86
N ALA A 298 -24.05 -0.66 5.46
CA ALA A 298 -23.09 -1.73 5.18
C ALA A 298 -23.25 -2.33 3.78
N TYR A 299 -24.50 -2.55 3.37
CA TYR A 299 -24.89 -3.08 2.07
C TYR A 299 -25.45 -1.97 1.18
N SER A 300 -24.76 -0.83 1.15
CA SER A 300 -25.11 0.28 0.26
C SER A 300 -25.15 -0.18 -1.21
N LYS A 301 -25.90 0.55 -2.04
CA LYS A 301 -26.04 0.22 -3.46
C LYS A 301 -24.68 0.09 -4.15
N GLU A 302 -23.74 0.98 -3.87
CA GLU A 302 -22.40 0.93 -4.46
C GLU A 302 -21.65 -0.36 -4.11
N ILE A 303 -21.83 -0.89 -2.90
CA ILE A 303 -21.22 -2.14 -2.45
C ILE A 303 -21.90 -3.34 -3.10
N MET A 304 -23.23 -3.32 -3.20
CA MET A 304 -23.98 -4.38 -3.89
C MET A 304 -23.66 -4.41 -5.39
N ASP A 305 -23.64 -3.26 -6.05
CA ASP A 305 -23.26 -3.10 -7.46
C ASP A 305 -21.80 -3.59 -7.71
N LEU A 306 -20.86 -3.35 -6.77
CA LEU A 306 -19.51 -3.91 -6.83
C LEU A 306 -19.57 -5.44 -6.79
N LEU A 307 -20.26 -6.02 -5.80
CA LEU A 307 -20.32 -7.47 -5.62
C LEU A 307 -20.95 -8.15 -6.85
N GLU A 308 -22.00 -7.56 -7.42
CA GLU A 308 -22.62 -8.04 -8.66
C GLU A 308 -21.63 -8.02 -9.84
N LYS A 309 -20.91 -6.91 -10.04
CA LYS A 309 -19.91 -6.81 -11.12
C LYS A 309 -18.77 -7.81 -10.97
N ILE A 310 -18.33 -8.04 -9.73
CA ILE A 310 -17.35 -9.08 -9.43
C ILE A 310 -17.94 -10.43 -9.82
N ILE A 311 -19.10 -10.81 -9.29
CA ILE A 311 -19.76 -12.08 -9.61
C ILE A 311 -19.94 -12.26 -11.13
N GLU A 312 -20.40 -11.23 -11.84
CA GLU A 312 -20.58 -11.25 -13.29
C GLU A 312 -19.27 -11.48 -14.05
N ALA A 313 -18.22 -10.74 -13.72
CA ALA A 313 -16.90 -10.91 -14.33
C ALA A 313 -16.32 -12.32 -14.12
N PHE A 314 -16.79 -13.05 -13.10
CA PHE A 314 -16.31 -14.40 -12.77
C PHE A 314 -17.14 -15.55 -13.34
N LYS A 315 -18.31 -15.30 -13.93
CA LYS A 315 -19.13 -16.38 -14.53
C LYS A 315 -18.40 -17.14 -15.64
N GLU A 316 -17.40 -16.53 -16.25
CA GLU A 316 -16.61 -17.10 -17.34
C GLU A 316 -15.14 -17.39 -16.97
N SER A 317 -14.77 -17.19 -15.70
CA SER A 317 -13.37 -17.28 -15.24
C SER A 317 -13.09 -18.59 -14.49
N PRO A 318 -11.89 -19.19 -14.63
CA PRO A 318 -11.51 -20.38 -13.89
C PRO A 318 -11.21 -20.13 -12.40
N ARG A 319 -11.14 -18.88 -11.95
CA ARG A 319 -10.86 -18.51 -10.55
C ARG A 319 -12.16 -18.23 -9.79
N ASN A 320 -12.40 -18.97 -8.71
CA ASN A 320 -13.56 -18.81 -7.83
C ASN A 320 -13.43 -17.55 -6.92
N CYS A 321 -14.37 -16.61 -7.02
CA CYS A 321 -14.45 -15.38 -6.22
C CYS A 321 -15.41 -15.47 -5.02
N ILE A 322 -16.24 -16.52 -4.95
CA ILE A 322 -17.20 -16.77 -3.86
C ILE A 322 -16.57 -16.71 -2.47
N PRO A 323 -15.39 -17.31 -2.19
CA PRO A 323 -14.86 -17.30 -0.84
C PRO A 323 -14.49 -15.90 -0.37
N VAL A 324 -14.03 -15.04 -1.28
CA VAL A 324 -13.68 -13.65 -0.97
C VAL A 324 -14.94 -12.82 -0.69
N ILE A 325 -16.01 -13.02 -1.47
CA ILE A 325 -17.31 -12.37 -1.27
C ILE A 325 -17.95 -12.81 0.04
N LEU A 326 -17.94 -14.12 0.32
CA LEU A 326 -18.47 -14.68 1.57
C LEU A 326 -17.69 -14.16 2.78
N HIS A 327 -16.36 -14.08 2.68
CA HIS A 327 -15.52 -13.51 3.73
C HIS A 327 -15.84 -12.02 3.97
N PHE A 328 -16.02 -11.24 2.90
CA PHE A 328 -16.42 -9.84 3.03
C PHE A 328 -17.76 -9.68 3.73
N ARG A 329 -18.78 -10.46 3.33
CA ARG A 329 -20.09 -10.44 3.99
C ARG A 329 -20.03 -10.92 5.43
N TYR A 330 -19.23 -11.93 5.71
CA TYR A 330 -18.97 -12.39 7.07
C TYR A 330 -18.42 -11.26 7.96
N CYS A 331 -17.44 -10.50 7.47
CA CYS A 331 -16.90 -9.35 8.18
C CYS A 331 -17.97 -8.27 8.41
N LEU A 332 -18.81 -7.98 7.42
CA LEU A 332 -19.93 -7.04 7.57
C LEU A 332 -20.97 -7.51 8.57
N PHE A 333 -21.32 -8.80 8.54
CA PHE A 333 -22.24 -9.42 9.48
C PHE A 333 -21.73 -9.25 10.92
N ILE A 334 -20.47 -9.62 11.18
CA ILE A 334 -19.86 -9.46 12.51
C ILE A 334 -19.83 -7.99 12.92
N LEU A 335 -19.44 -7.11 12.01
CA LEU A 335 -19.40 -5.68 12.26
C LEU A 335 -20.77 -5.16 12.72
N ILE A 336 -21.83 -5.40 11.94
CA ILE A 336 -23.19 -4.95 12.29
C ILE A 336 -23.66 -5.61 13.59
N SER A 337 -23.36 -6.91 13.77
CA SER A 337 -23.75 -7.67 14.97
C SER A 337 -23.25 -7.02 16.27
N SER A 338 -22.09 -6.37 16.23
CA SER A 338 -21.52 -5.65 17.38
C SER A 338 -22.26 -4.37 17.76
N TYR A 339 -23.16 -3.89 16.89
CA TYR A 339 -23.93 -2.66 17.06
C TYR A 339 -25.43 -2.89 17.25
N ILE A 340 -25.95 -4.12 17.16
CA ILE A 340 -27.39 -4.38 17.26
C ILE A 340 -27.74 -5.11 18.56
N ARG A 341 -28.99 -4.94 19.02
CA ARG A 341 -29.51 -5.65 20.19
C ARG A 341 -29.92 -7.08 19.81
N ASP A 342 -29.90 -7.98 20.78
CA ASP A 342 -30.32 -9.40 20.61
C ASP A 342 -31.71 -9.60 19.99
N LYS A 343 -32.61 -8.61 20.04
CA LYS A 343 -33.95 -8.69 19.44
C LYS A 343 -34.00 -8.29 17.96
N GLU A 344 -32.99 -7.59 17.48
CA GLU A 344 -32.90 -7.09 16.11
C GLU A 344 -31.98 -7.96 15.23
N TYR A 345 -31.35 -8.96 15.85
CA TYR A 345 -30.50 -9.95 15.18
C TYR A 345 -31.24 -10.73 14.08
N GLU A 346 -32.55 -10.95 14.27
CA GLU A 346 -33.45 -11.57 13.28
C GLU A 346 -33.45 -10.81 11.95
N ILE A 347 -33.44 -9.48 11.99
CA ILE A 347 -33.46 -8.63 10.80
C ILE A 347 -32.16 -8.80 10.00
N LEU A 348 -31.02 -8.79 10.69
CA LEU A 348 -29.70 -8.99 10.07
C LEU A 348 -29.59 -10.38 9.42
N LEU A 349 -30.10 -11.41 10.10
CA LEU A 349 -30.08 -12.77 9.58
C LEU A 349 -31.02 -12.97 8.38
N GLU A 350 -32.22 -12.39 8.41
CA GLU A 350 -33.15 -12.47 7.28
C GLU A 350 -32.55 -11.80 6.04
N ASN A 351 -31.77 -10.73 6.21
CA ASN A 351 -31.00 -10.12 5.13
C ASN A 351 -29.97 -11.08 4.50
N GLU A 352 -29.19 -11.81 5.31
CA GLU A 352 -28.25 -12.83 4.79
C GLU A 352 -28.99 -13.97 4.09
N VAL A 353 -30.09 -14.45 4.66
CA VAL A 353 -30.93 -15.50 4.04
C VAL A 353 -31.46 -15.06 2.68
N ASN A 354 -31.94 -13.81 2.57
CA ASN A 354 -32.45 -13.27 1.31
C ASN A 354 -31.33 -13.14 0.28
N TRP A 355 -30.17 -12.63 0.66
CA TRP A 355 -29.03 -12.52 -0.25
C TRP A 355 -28.55 -13.89 -0.77
N ILE A 356 -28.45 -14.91 0.09
CA ILE A 356 -28.07 -16.27 -0.32
C ILE A 356 -29.05 -16.83 -1.36
N LYS A 357 -30.35 -16.52 -1.22
CA LYS A 357 -31.37 -16.90 -2.22
C LYS A 357 -31.20 -16.11 -3.52
N GLU A 358 -30.87 -14.82 -3.44
CA GLU A 358 -30.77 -13.90 -4.58
C GLU A 358 -29.55 -14.13 -5.48
N ILE A 359 -28.41 -14.59 -4.93
CA ILE A 359 -27.22 -14.93 -5.74
C ILE A 359 -27.52 -15.98 -6.83
N ASN A 360 -28.66 -16.68 -6.73
CA ASN A 360 -29.08 -17.70 -7.66
C ASN A 360 -28.00 -18.78 -7.84
N LEU A 361 -27.90 -19.61 -6.79
CA LEU A 361 -26.96 -20.72 -6.61
C LEU A 361 -26.85 -21.67 -7.82
N SER A 362 -27.84 -21.68 -8.72
CA SER A 362 -27.79 -22.39 -10.00
C SER A 362 -26.65 -21.94 -10.94
N GLN A 363 -26.08 -20.76 -10.69
CA GLN A 363 -24.94 -20.21 -11.44
C GLN A 363 -23.58 -20.52 -10.79
N VAL A 364 -23.58 -21.15 -9.60
CA VAL A 364 -22.39 -21.62 -8.89
C VAL A 364 -22.07 -23.03 -9.37
N THR A 365 -21.18 -23.14 -10.36
CA THR A 365 -20.95 -24.39 -11.09
C THR A 365 -19.91 -25.32 -10.42
N GLY A 366 -19.21 -24.85 -9.39
CA GLY A 366 -18.14 -25.58 -8.70
C GLY A 366 -18.59 -26.28 -7.41
N LYS A 367 -18.29 -27.58 -7.27
CA LYS A 367 -18.47 -28.32 -6.00
C LYS A 367 -17.81 -27.65 -4.78
N LYS A 368 -16.66 -27.01 -5.00
CA LYS A 368 -15.92 -26.27 -3.96
C LYS A 368 -16.69 -25.05 -3.49
N ASP A 369 -17.27 -24.30 -4.42
CA ASP A 369 -18.00 -23.07 -4.17
C ASP A 369 -19.31 -23.37 -3.40
N VAL A 370 -19.99 -24.46 -3.78
CA VAL A 370 -21.16 -24.99 -3.04
C VAL A 370 -20.78 -25.36 -1.60
N MET A 371 -19.60 -25.96 -1.39
CA MET A 371 -19.11 -26.31 -0.06
C MET A 371 -18.81 -25.07 0.80
N GLU A 372 -18.20 -24.03 0.23
CA GLU A 372 -17.92 -22.77 0.92
C GLU A 372 -19.21 -22.03 1.31
N ILE A 373 -20.25 -22.09 0.46
CA ILE A 373 -21.58 -21.56 0.79
C ILE A 373 -22.22 -22.37 1.92
N LYS A 374 -22.07 -23.70 1.93
CA LYS A 374 -22.53 -24.55 3.03
C LYS A 374 -21.84 -24.20 4.34
N GLU A 375 -20.52 -24.02 4.33
CA GLU A 375 -19.75 -23.61 5.52
C GLU A 375 -20.21 -22.24 6.04
N HIS A 376 -20.52 -21.30 5.14
CA HIS A 376 -21.09 -20.00 5.52
C HIS A 376 -22.47 -20.15 6.17
N ILE A 377 -23.35 -20.99 5.62
CA ILE A 377 -24.66 -21.29 6.23
C ILE A 377 -24.48 -21.94 7.60
N GLU A 378 -23.58 -22.91 7.74
CA GLU A 378 -23.28 -23.56 9.02
C GLU A 378 -22.74 -22.57 10.06
N PHE A 379 -21.93 -21.60 9.63
CA PHE A 379 -21.49 -20.52 10.51
C PHE A 379 -22.68 -19.68 11.01
N LEU A 380 -23.59 -19.26 10.12
CA LEU A 380 -24.78 -18.50 10.51
C LEU A 380 -25.65 -19.30 11.49
N GLU A 381 -25.84 -20.61 11.25
CA GLU A 381 -26.54 -21.52 12.17
C GLU A 381 -25.83 -21.65 13.53
N LYS A 382 -24.50 -21.68 13.57
CA LYS A 382 -23.73 -21.71 14.82
C LYS A 382 -23.83 -20.41 15.60
N GLU A 383 -23.75 -19.25 14.94
CA GLU A 383 -23.91 -17.95 15.60
C GLU A 383 -25.32 -17.80 16.18
N LEU A 384 -26.34 -18.22 15.43
CA LEU A 384 -27.72 -18.34 15.91
C LEU A 384 -27.84 -19.16 17.19
N THR A 385 -27.08 -20.26 17.26
CA THR A 385 -27.04 -21.16 18.42
C THR A 385 -26.22 -20.58 19.58
N ARG A 386 -25.56 -19.42 19.47
CA ARG A 386 -24.91 -18.76 20.63
C ARG A 386 -25.86 -17.87 21.41
N TYR A 387 -26.92 -17.37 20.79
CA TYR A 387 -27.93 -16.50 21.44
C TYR A 387 -29.06 -17.29 22.15
N ILE A 388 -28.70 -18.45 22.73
CA ILE A 388 -29.57 -19.55 23.24
C ILE A 388 -30.73 -19.16 24.18
N ASN A 389 -30.76 -17.97 24.78
CA ASN A 389 -31.88 -17.61 25.65
C ASN A 389 -33.16 -17.18 24.90
N ASN A 390 -33.23 -17.30 23.56
CA ASN A 390 -34.38 -16.93 22.72
C ASN A 390 -34.64 -17.87 21.52
N ILE A 391 -34.39 -19.18 21.65
CA ILE A 391 -34.52 -20.17 20.55
C ILE A 391 -35.88 -20.11 19.82
N ASP A 392 -36.97 -19.84 20.54
CA ASP A 392 -38.32 -19.78 19.94
C ASP A 392 -38.45 -18.70 18.87
N ASN A 393 -37.74 -17.57 19.00
CA ASN A 393 -37.80 -16.47 18.03
C ASN A 393 -37.03 -16.78 16.73
N TYR A 394 -36.03 -17.66 16.78
CA TYR A 394 -35.12 -17.90 15.64
C TYR A 394 -35.37 -19.20 14.88
N SER A 395 -36.28 -20.03 15.38
CA SER A 395 -36.64 -21.33 14.79
C SER A 395 -37.01 -21.26 13.30
N ASN A 396 -37.73 -20.21 12.88
CA ASN A 396 -38.09 -19.99 11.48
C ASN A 396 -36.87 -19.72 10.58
N ILE A 397 -35.90 -18.91 11.04
CA ILE A 397 -34.66 -18.63 10.29
C ILE A 397 -33.81 -19.88 10.16
N ILE A 398 -33.65 -20.64 11.26
CA ILE A 398 -32.89 -21.91 11.24
C ILE A 398 -33.50 -22.87 10.22
N ASN A 399 -34.83 -23.00 10.20
CA ASN A 399 -35.52 -23.83 9.21
C ASN A 399 -35.28 -23.34 7.77
N LYS A 400 -35.29 -22.02 7.53
CA LYS A 400 -34.97 -21.44 6.21
C LYS A 400 -33.53 -21.75 5.78
N LEU A 401 -32.55 -21.54 6.66
CA LEU A 401 -31.13 -21.82 6.40
C LEU A 401 -30.90 -23.31 6.12
N SER A 402 -31.44 -24.18 6.95
CA SER A 402 -31.36 -25.64 6.76
C SER A 402 -32.04 -26.09 5.46
N THR A 403 -33.16 -25.47 5.07
CA THR A 403 -33.80 -25.73 3.78
C THR A 403 -32.88 -25.35 2.61
N ILE A 404 -32.25 -24.16 2.66
CA ILE A 404 -31.29 -23.74 1.63
C ILE A 404 -30.11 -24.71 1.58
N ARG A 405 -29.53 -25.06 2.73
CA ARG A 405 -28.39 -26.00 2.81
C ARG A 405 -28.73 -27.37 2.23
N ASN A 406 -29.92 -27.89 2.53
CA ASN A 406 -30.36 -29.20 2.03
C ASN A 406 -30.62 -29.17 0.51
N ASN A 407 -31.18 -28.08 -0.02
CA ASN A 407 -31.37 -27.92 -1.47
C ASN A 407 -30.04 -27.82 -2.24
N LEU A 408 -28.94 -27.42 -1.57
CA LEU A 408 -27.58 -27.46 -2.12
C LEU A 408 -26.94 -28.86 -2.13
N ILE A 409 -27.60 -29.89 -1.58
CA ILE A 409 -27.11 -31.30 -1.61
C ILE A 409 -27.53 -31.99 -2.91
N ASP A 410 -28.63 -31.54 -3.53
CA ASP A 410 -29.25 -32.18 -4.69
C ASP A 410 -28.87 -31.52 -6.05
N SER A 411 -28.02 -30.49 -6.03
CA SER A 411 -27.43 -29.80 -7.19
C SER A 411 -25.93 -30.13 -7.32
#